data_AF-A0A1F7XFI1-F1
#
_entry.id   AF-A0A1F7XFI1-F1
#
_cell.length_a   1.000
_cell.length_b   1.000
_cell.length_c   1.000
_cell.angle_alpha   90.00
_cell.angle_beta   90.00
_cell.angle_gamma   90.00
#
_symmetry.space_group_name_H-M   'P 1'
#
loop_
_entity.id
_entity.type
_entity.pdbx_description
1 polymer ?
#
loop_
_entity_poly.entity_id
_entity_poly.type
_entity_poly.pdbx_seq_one_letter_code
_entity_poly.pdbx_strand_id
1 'polypeptide(L)'
;MEKIAVDIGNTFGSPIGKGDYGFAKLASIILSNAIVIAGIIMLFLMIGGGIAIIGGAGKGNPESAARGRTAVTSAVIGFIIIFATYWIVQIVEIITGVDILSPSL
;
A
#
# COMPACT_ATOMS: atom_id res chain seq x y z
N MET A 1 -10.25 -37.13 16.21
CA MET A 1 -9.48 -36.41 17.23
C MET A 1 -9.81 -34.94 17.10
N GLU A 2 -10.65 -34.46 18.00
CA GLU A 2 -11.14 -33.08 18.08
C GLU A 2 -9.96 -32.14 18.33
N LYS A 3 -9.88 -31.03 17.60
CA LYS A 3 -8.76 -30.09 17.71
C LYS A 3 -8.75 -29.47 19.10
N ILE A 4 -7.73 -29.80 19.91
CA ILE A 4 -7.48 -29.23 21.24
C ILE A 4 -6.83 -27.83 21.15
N ALA A 5 -7.19 -27.06 20.13
CA ALA A 5 -6.77 -25.66 20.02
C ALA A 5 -7.86 -24.83 20.67
N VAL A 6 -7.69 -24.51 21.95
CA VAL A 6 -8.58 -23.60 22.67
C VAL A 6 -8.23 -22.18 22.23
N ASP A 7 -9.18 -21.50 21.59
CA ASP A 7 -9.07 -20.09 21.22
C ASP A 7 -9.11 -19.23 22.49
N ILE A 8 -7.93 -18.85 22.95
CA ILE A 8 -7.73 -18.15 24.21
C ILE A 8 -8.37 -16.76 24.19
N GLY A 9 -8.52 -16.15 23.01
CA GLY A 9 -9.19 -14.87 22.82
C GLY A 9 -10.68 -14.96 23.12
N ASN A 10 -11.35 -15.96 22.54
CA ASN A 10 -12.79 -16.14 22.68
C ASN A 10 -13.20 -16.79 24.01
N THR A 11 -12.43 -17.76 24.52
CA THR A 11 -12.78 -18.50 25.75
C THR A 11 -12.44 -17.73 27.04
N PHE A 12 -11.37 -16.93 27.06
CA PHE A 12 -10.90 -16.26 28.28
C PHE A 12 -11.03 -14.74 28.26
N GLY A 13 -11.61 -14.16 27.19
CA GLY A 13 -11.80 -12.71 27.10
C GLY A 13 -10.48 -11.92 27.11
N SER A 14 -9.37 -12.56 26.69
CA SER A 14 -8.04 -11.96 26.65
C SER A 14 -8.02 -10.69 25.78
N PRO A 15 -7.57 -9.54 26.30
CA PRO A 15 -7.31 -8.34 25.49
C PRO A 15 -6.19 -8.53 24.46
N ILE A 16 -5.30 -9.50 24.69
CA ILE A 16 -4.24 -9.90 23.76
C ILE A 16 -4.88 -10.84 22.74
N GLY A 17 -5.10 -10.34 21.52
CA GLY A 17 -5.70 -11.07 20.40
C GLY A 17 -7.03 -10.50 19.88
N LYS A 18 -7.71 -9.64 20.64
CA LYS A 18 -9.00 -9.07 20.20
C LYS A 18 -8.90 -7.81 19.34
N GLY A 19 -7.75 -7.12 19.30
CA GLY A 19 -7.48 -6.06 18.31
C GLY A 19 -8.48 -4.89 18.27
N ASP A 20 -9.44 -4.81 19.21
CA ASP A 20 -10.67 -4.05 18.99
C ASP A 20 -10.43 -2.53 18.93
N TYR A 21 -9.40 -2.01 19.62
CA TYR A 21 -9.05 -0.58 19.65
C TYR A 21 -7.54 -0.30 19.83
N GLY A 22 -6.66 -1.08 19.18
CA GLY A 22 -5.21 -0.89 19.26
C GLY A 22 -4.63 -0.04 18.13
N PHE A 23 -3.46 0.59 18.38
CA PHE A 23 -2.64 1.29 17.37
C PHE A 23 -2.45 0.46 16.08
N ALA A 24 -2.35 -0.87 16.21
CA ALA A 24 -2.23 -1.80 15.09
C ALA A 24 -3.43 -1.74 14.12
N LYS A 25 -4.68 -1.64 14.62
CA LYS A 25 -5.87 -1.55 13.76
C LYS A 25 -5.91 -0.23 13.00
N LEU A 26 -5.58 0.88 13.68
CA LEU A 26 -5.47 2.20 13.04
C LEU A 26 -4.37 2.22 11.96
N ALA A 27 -3.19 1.68 12.28
CA ALA A 27 -2.09 1.58 11.33
C ALA A 27 -2.46 0.74 10.11
N SER A 28 -3.15 -0.39 10.31
CA SER A 28 -3.59 -1.29 9.23
C SER A 28 -4.60 -0.60 8.30
N ILE A 29 -5.59 0.10 8.86
CA ILE A 29 -6.57 0.87 8.08
C ILE A 29 -5.89 1.98 7.28
N ILE A 30 -4.98 2.73 7.91
CA ILE A 30 -4.25 3.82 7.22
C ILE A 30 -3.40 3.23 6.10
N LEU A 31 -2.67 2.15 6.37
CA LEU A 31 -1.77 1.53 5.40
C LEU A 31 -2.54 0.97 4.20
N SER A 32 -3.63 0.22 4.44
CA SER A 32 -4.46 -0.36 3.38
C SER A 32 -5.04 0.74 2.48
N ASN A 33 -5.61 1.80 3.06
CA ASN A 33 -6.12 2.95 2.30
C ASN A 33 -5.00 3.72 1.57
N ALA A 34 -3.84 3.90 2.20
CA ALA A 34 -2.70 4.60 1.60
C ALA A 34 -2.19 3.89 0.36
N ILE A 35 -2.12 2.55 0.36
CA ILE A 35 -1.72 1.75 -0.81
C ILE A 35 -2.68 2.00 -1.98
N VAL A 36 -3.99 2.00 -1.73
CA VAL A 36 -5.01 2.26 -2.76
C VAL A 36 -4.89 3.68 -3.32
N ILE A 37 -4.84 4.68 -2.44
CA ILE A 37 -4.72 6.10 -2.83
C ILE A 37 -3.43 6.33 -3.62
N ALA A 38 -2.33 5.75 -3.16
CA ALA A 38 -1.04 5.90 -3.83
C ALA A 38 -1.07 5.26 -5.22
N GLY A 39 -1.71 4.10 -5.41
CA GLY A 39 -1.93 3.51 -6.74
C GLY A 39 -2.69 4.43 -7.70
N ILE A 40 -3.73 5.12 -7.21
CA ILE A 40 -4.51 6.08 -8.01
C ILE A 40 -3.67 7.29 -8.40
N ILE A 41 -2.95 7.90 -7.43
CA ILE A 41 -2.08 9.06 -7.68
C ILE A 41 -1.02 8.70 -8.73
N MET A 42 -0.43 7.52 -8.58
CA MET A 42 0.66 7.06 -9.44
C MET A 42 0.17 6.84 -10.89
N LEU A 43 -1.07 6.38 -11.08
CA LEU A 43 -1.72 6.31 -12.39
C LEU A 43 -1.83 7.70 -13.05
N PHE A 44 -2.31 8.71 -12.32
CA PHE A 44 -2.43 10.07 -12.85
C PHE A 44 -1.07 10.69 -13.17
N LEU A 45 -0.06 10.47 -12.33
CA LEU A 45 1.30 10.96 -12.57
C LEU A 45 1.94 10.29 -13.79
N MET A 46 1.71 8.99 -13.98
CA MET A 46 2.23 8.26 -15.14
C MET A 46 1.59 8.75 -16.44
N ILE A 47 0.26 8.90 -16.46
CA ILE A 47 -0.47 9.40 -17.65
C ILE A 47 -0.09 10.85 -17.94
N GLY A 48 -0.16 11.74 -16.94
CA GLY A 48 0.16 13.16 -17.10
C GLY A 48 1.62 13.40 -17.46
N GLY A 49 2.55 12.67 -16.82
CA GLY A 49 3.97 12.72 -17.12
C GLY A 49 4.29 12.20 -18.53
N GLY A 50 3.66 11.10 -18.94
CA GLY A 50 3.78 10.56 -20.30
C GLY A 50 3.31 11.53 -21.37
N ILE A 51 2.14 12.15 -21.18
CA ILE A 51 1.61 13.18 -22.09
C ILE A 51 2.56 14.39 -22.14
N ALA A 52 3.09 14.84 -21.01
CA ALA A 52 4.02 15.97 -20.95
C ALA A 52 5.34 15.69 -21.70
N ILE A 53 5.85 14.46 -21.63
CA ILE A 53 7.03 14.04 -22.41
C ILE A 53 6.74 14.11 -23.90
N ILE A 54 5.65 13.49 -24.35
CA ILE A 54 5.28 13.41 -25.78
C ILE A 54 4.99 14.81 -26.34
N GLY A 55 4.20 15.61 -25.61
CA GLY A 55 3.85 16.97 -26.00
C GLY A 55 5.03 17.95 -25.99
N GLY A 56 5.93 17.83 -25.01
CA GLY A 56 7.13 18.65 -24.92
C GLY A 56 8.15 18.35 -26.02
N ALA A 57 8.34 17.06 -26.36
CA ALA A 57 9.21 16.64 -27.46
C ALA A 57 8.70 17.08 -28.83
N GLY A 58 7.38 17.00 -29.07
CA GLY A 58 6.79 17.37 -30.36
C GLY A 58 6.70 18.88 -30.62
N LYS A 59 6.65 19.72 -29.57
CA LYS A 59 6.51 21.18 -29.69
C LYS A 59 7.82 21.95 -29.49
N GLY A 60 8.96 21.26 -29.34
CA GLY A 60 10.25 21.89 -29.07
C GLY A 60 10.33 22.59 -27.71
N ASN A 61 9.55 22.14 -26.72
CA ASN A 61 9.61 22.65 -25.35
C ASN A 61 10.35 21.65 -24.44
N PRO A 62 11.68 21.78 -24.30
CA PRO A 62 12.50 20.86 -23.52
C PRO A 62 12.16 20.89 -22.02
N GLU A 63 11.62 21.99 -21.51
CA GLU A 63 11.26 22.11 -20.10
C GLU A 63 10.05 21.23 -19.74
N SER A 64 9.01 21.22 -20.58
CA SER A 64 7.86 20.33 -20.39
C SER A 64 8.25 18.86 -20.47
N ALA A 65 9.16 18.52 -21.39
CA ALA A 65 9.66 17.16 -21.51
C ALA A 65 10.49 16.74 -20.28
N ALA A 66 11.32 17.63 -19.74
CA ALA A 66 12.09 17.39 -18.52
C ALA A 66 11.18 17.19 -17.30
N ARG A 67 10.16 18.04 -17.12
CA ARG A 67 9.16 17.90 -16.04
C ARG A 67 8.40 16.58 -16.14
N GLY A 68 8.00 16.19 -17.34
CA GLY A 68 7.32 14.93 -17.58
C GLY A 68 8.19 13.71 -17.24
N ARG A 69 9.48 13.74 -17.62
CA ARG A 69 10.44 12.69 -17.21
C ARG A 69 10.55 12.58 -15.69
N THR A 70 10.69 13.70 -14.99
CA THR A 70 10.74 13.70 -13.52
C THR A 70 9.46 13.11 -12.91
N ALA A 71 8.29 13.47 -13.45
CA ALA A 71 7.00 12.94 -12.97
C ALA A 71 6.86 11.43 -13.19
N VAL A 72 7.31 10.91 -14.34
CA VAL A 72 7.30 9.46 -14.59
C VAL A 72 8.30 8.75 -13.68
N THR A 73 9.51 9.29 -13.53
CA THR A 73 10.53 8.69 -12.64
C THR A 73 10.05 8.66 -11.19
N SER A 74 9.44 9.74 -10.69
CA SER A 74 8.89 9.76 -9.32
C SER A 74 7.72 8.79 -9.15
N ALA A 75 6.86 8.66 -10.16
CA ALA A 75 5.80 7.66 -10.17
C ALA A 75 6.37 6.23 -10.08
N VAL A 76 7.38 5.90 -10.89
CA VAL A 76 8.04 4.58 -10.88
C VAL A 76 8.72 4.30 -9.54
N ILE A 77 9.42 5.27 -8.96
CA ILE A 77 10.04 5.11 -7.64
C ILE A 77 8.96 4.87 -6.57
N GLY A 78 7.89 5.67 -6.59
CA GLY A 78 6.75 5.49 -5.69
C GLY A 78 6.10 4.11 -5.83
N PHE A 79 5.96 3.62 -7.06
CA PHE A 79 5.47 2.27 -7.33
C PHE A 79 6.33 1.20 -6.68
N ILE A 80 7.65 1.26 -6.87
CA ILE A 80 8.59 0.27 -6.34
C ILE A 80 8.50 0.24 -4.81
N ILE A 81 8.36 1.41 -4.16
CA ILE A 81 8.19 1.49 -2.71
C ILE A 81 6.91 0.78 -2.28
N ILE A 82 5.76 1.12 -2.87
CA ILE A 82 4.47 0.51 -2.52
C ILE A 82 4.50 -1.00 -2.76
N PHE A 83 5.07 -1.41 -3.90
CA PHE A 83 5.24 -2.81 -4.27
C PHE A 83 6.08 -3.55 -3.22
N ALA A 84 7.23 -3.01 -2.83
CA ALA A 84 8.08 -3.57 -1.78
C ALA A 84 7.35 -3.62 -0.42
N THR A 85 6.62 -2.56 -0.06
CA THR A 85 5.82 -2.51 1.17
C THR A 85 4.78 -3.63 1.20
N TYR A 86 4.08 -3.89 0.09
CA TYR A 86 3.11 -4.99 0.01
C TYR A 86 3.76 -6.35 0.34
N TRP A 87 4.94 -6.64 -0.21
CA TRP A 87 5.67 -7.87 0.08
C TRP A 87 6.12 -7.97 1.53
N ILE A 88 6.61 -6.87 2.12
CA ILE A 88 6.98 -6.83 3.53
C ILE A 88 5.78 -7.14 4.41
N VAL A 89 4.63 -6.51 4.13
CA VAL A 89 3.39 -6.75 4.88
C VAL A 89 2.99 -8.22 4.76
N GLN A 90 3.01 -8.80 3.56
CA GLN A 90 2.65 -10.20 3.38
C GLN A 90 3.55 -11.16 4.18
N ILE A 91 4.85 -10.92 4.22
CA ILE A 91 5.77 -11.72 5.04
C ILE A 91 5.40 -11.61 6.52
N VAL A 92 5.05 -10.41 7.00
CA VAL A 92 4.60 -10.20 8.38
C VAL A 92 3.27 -10.93 8.64
N GLU A 93 2.30 -10.89 7.72
CA GLU A 93 1.03 -11.61 7.83
C GLU A 93 1.27 -13.13 7.96
N ILE A 94 2.17 -13.69 7.14
CA ILE A 94 2.53 -15.13 7.20
C ILE A 94 3.16 -15.51 8.54
N ILE A 95 4.04 -14.67 9.09
CA ILE A 95 4.75 -14.96 10.36
C ILE A 95 3.82 -14.77 11.57
N THR A 96 2.97 -13.75 11.53
CA THR A 96 2.12 -13.36 12.68
C THR A 96 0.75 -14.02 12.66
N GLY A 97 0.27 -14.48 11.51
CA GLY A 97 -1.08 -15.02 11.32
C GLY A 97 -2.19 -13.98 11.44
N VAL A 98 -1.85 -12.68 11.36
CA VAL A 98 -2.80 -11.56 11.45
C VAL A 98 -3.00 -10.96 10.07
N ASP A 99 -4.26 -10.80 9.63
CA ASP A 99 -4.59 -10.07 8.41
C ASP A 99 -4.49 -8.56 8.64
N ILE A 100 -3.54 -7.92 7.95
CA ILE A 100 -3.24 -6.48 8.03
C ILE A 100 -3.89 -5.74 6.85
N LEU A 101 -3.87 -6.35 5.66
CA LEU A 101 -4.35 -5.71 4.42
C LEU A 101 -5.88 -5.81 4.25
N SER A 102 -6.50 -6.84 4.84
CA SER A 102 -7.94 -7.06 4.86
C SER A 102 -8.43 -7.18 6.30
N PRO A 103 -8.46 -6.07 7.07
CA PRO A 103 -9.12 -6.09 8.36
C PRO A 103 -10.60 -6.40 8.10
N SER A 104 -11.05 -7.59 8.51
CA SER A 104 -12.47 -7.93 8.48
C SER A 104 -13.23 -6.84 9.24
N LEU A 105 -14.10 -6.12 8.52
CA LEU A 105 -15.02 -5.13 9.11
C LEU A 105 -15.98 -5.81 10.08
#